data_AF-A0A1S2F9R6-F1
#
_entry.id   AF-A0A1S2F9R6-F1
#
_cell.length_a   1.000
_cell.length_b   1.000
_cell.length_c   1.000
_cell.angle_alpha   90.00
_cell.angle_beta   90.00
_cell.angle_gamma   90.00
#
_symmetry.space_group_name_H-M   'P 1'
#
loop_
_entity.id
_entity.type
_entity.pdbx_description
1 polymer ?
#
loop_
_entity_poly.entity_id
_entity_poly.type
_entity_poly.pdbx_seq_one_letter_code
_entity_poly.pdbx_strand_id
1 'polypeptide(L)'
;MEIYRFDRGSAERFIPWSDRDWNCGLFKISCNDAAGYAEYALPSTREFADLIRWASVFTRLRGMPVTEAVRYAQKQQQWGSVRMQLAVSALADLEANLQQHITRMRLGSLPLERSFLMDCSEAYYSF
;
A
#
# COMPACT_ATOMS: atom_id res chain seq x y z
N MET A 1 6.82 4.23 -5.82
CA MET A 1 5.66 3.71 -5.07
C MET A 1 4.95 2.70 -5.93
N GLU A 2 4.35 1.69 -5.32
CA GLU A 2 3.70 0.59 -6.02
C GLU A 2 2.40 0.25 -5.30
N ILE A 3 1.34 -0.07 -6.04
CA ILE A 3 0.09 -0.57 -5.49
C ILE A 3 -0.35 -1.81 -6.25
N TYR A 4 -0.76 -2.82 -5.48
CA TYR A 4 -1.14 -4.14 -5.93
C TYR A 4 -2.57 -4.38 -5.49
N ARG A 5 -3.48 -4.69 -6.42
CA ARG A 5 -4.81 -5.20 -6.11
C ARG A 5 -4.80 -6.70 -6.34
N PHE A 6 -4.99 -7.45 -5.27
CA PHE A 6 -4.91 -8.90 -5.32
C PHE A 6 -6.13 -9.51 -5.98
N ASP A 7 -5.91 -10.62 -6.69
CA ASP A 7 -7.01 -11.49 -7.10
C ASP A 7 -7.74 -12.03 -5.86
N ARG A 8 -8.97 -12.47 -6.05
CA ARG A 8 -9.83 -12.94 -4.97
C ARG A 8 -9.19 -14.03 -4.10
N GLY A 9 -8.57 -15.04 -4.72
CA GLY A 9 -7.98 -16.17 -3.99
C GLY A 9 -6.79 -15.73 -3.14
N SER A 10 -5.98 -14.84 -3.67
CA SER A 10 -4.86 -14.23 -2.94
C SER A 10 -5.34 -13.31 -1.81
N ALA A 11 -6.37 -12.49 -2.04
CA ALA A 11 -6.98 -11.65 -1.01
C ALA A 11 -7.52 -12.48 0.17
N GLU A 12 -8.34 -13.50 -0.09
CA GLU A 12 -8.91 -14.39 0.93
C GLU A 12 -7.81 -15.10 1.75
N ARG A 13 -6.66 -15.40 1.13
CA ARG A 13 -5.54 -16.08 1.77
C ARG A 13 -4.68 -15.16 2.66
N PHE A 14 -4.42 -13.95 2.21
CA PHE A 14 -3.42 -13.08 2.84
C PHE A 14 -4.01 -11.92 3.65
N ILE A 15 -5.27 -11.55 3.39
CA ILE A 15 -5.96 -10.46 4.08
C ILE A 15 -7.22 -11.05 4.74
N PRO A 16 -7.08 -11.87 5.81
CA PRO A 16 -8.18 -12.68 6.35
C PRO A 16 -9.35 -11.87 6.95
N TRP A 17 -9.15 -10.56 7.15
CA TRP A 17 -10.17 -9.62 7.60
C TRP A 17 -10.94 -8.95 6.44
N SER A 18 -10.65 -9.29 5.18
CA SER A 18 -11.38 -8.79 4.02
C SER A 18 -12.75 -9.43 3.85
N ASP A 19 -13.72 -8.65 3.37
CA ASP A 19 -15.00 -9.17 2.88
C ASP A 19 -14.86 -9.69 1.42
N ARG A 20 -15.69 -10.65 1.03
CA ARG A 20 -15.74 -11.22 -0.33
C ARG A 20 -16.05 -10.17 -1.40
N ASP A 21 -16.77 -9.11 -1.04
CA ASP A 21 -17.14 -8.04 -1.96
C ASP A 21 -16.15 -6.87 -1.90
N TRP A 22 -14.92 -7.06 -1.41
CA TRP A 22 -13.92 -6.00 -1.27
C TRP A 22 -12.72 -6.18 -2.21
N ASN A 23 -12.29 -5.08 -2.80
CA ASN A 23 -10.99 -4.93 -3.46
C ASN A 23 -9.90 -4.84 -2.39
N CYS A 24 -9.00 -5.83 -2.36
CA CYS A 24 -7.96 -5.91 -1.36
C CYS A 24 -6.58 -5.88 -1.99
N GLY A 25 -5.57 -5.50 -1.22
CA GLY A 25 -4.25 -5.37 -1.80
C GLY A 25 -3.21 -4.79 -0.87
N LEU A 26 -2.09 -4.41 -1.49
CA LEU A 26 -0.90 -3.93 -0.81
C LEU A 26 -0.44 -2.62 -1.44
N PHE A 27 -0.15 -1.65 -0.60
CA PHE A 27 0.57 -0.43 -0.97
C PHE A 27 2.01 -0.50 -0.46
N LYS A 28 2.96 -0.17 -1.34
CA LYS A 28 4.40 -0.15 -1.06
C LYS A 28 4.98 1.22 -1.38
N ILE A 29 5.71 1.78 -0.43
CA ILE A 29 6.53 2.97 -0.59
C ILE A 29 7.99 2.62 -0.35
N SER A 30 8.90 3.15 -1.17
CA SER A 30 10.33 2.83 -1.10
C SER A 30 11.16 4.10 -1.03
N CYS A 31 12.24 4.04 -0.26
CA CYS A 31 13.24 5.09 -0.12
C CYS A 31 14.60 4.43 0.03
N ASN A 32 15.52 4.71 -0.89
CA ASN A 32 16.81 4.03 -1.01
C ASN A 32 16.61 2.50 -1.02
N ASP A 33 17.31 1.78 -0.13
CA ASP A 33 17.28 0.31 -0.04
C ASP A 33 16.17 -0.22 0.89
N ALA A 34 15.32 0.67 1.43
CA ALA A 34 14.23 0.30 2.33
C ALA A 34 12.86 0.49 1.67
N ALA A 35 11.89 -0.29 2.15
CA ALA A 35 10.49 -0.18 1.75
C ALA A 35 9.59 -0.29 2.98
N GLY A 36 8.46 0.43 2.94
CA GLY A 36 7.37 0.30 3.88
C GLY A 36 6.10 -0.17 3.18
N TYR A 37 5.27 -0.89 3.93
CA TYR A 37 4.15 -1.63 3.39
C TYR A 37 2.89 -1.39 4.23
N ALA A 38 1.74 -1.36 3.56
CA ALA A 38 0.46 -1.40 4.24
C ALA A 38 -0.60 -2.08 3.37
N GLU A 39 -1.41 -2.95 3.99
CA GLU A 39 -2.54 -3.61 3.35
C GLU A 39 -3.75 -2.66 3.30
N TYR A 40 -4.59 -2.82 2.28
CA TYR A 40 -5.88 -2.16 2.21
C TYR A 40 -6.96 -3.15 1.82
N ALA A 41 -8.19 -2.80 2.21
CA ALA A 41 -9.38 -3.49 1.77
C ALA A 41 -10.51 -2.45 1.61
N LEU A 42 -11.16 -2.44 0.46
CA LEU A 42 -12.10 -1.41 0.02
C LEU A 42 -13.33 -2.05 -0.58
N PRO A 43 -14.55 -1.52 -0.38
CA PRO A 43 -15.74 -2.02 -1.05
C PRO A 43 -15.57 -2.09 -2.58
N SER A 44 -16.16 -3.09 -3.23
CA SER A 44 -16.16 -3.22 -4.70
C SER A 44 -17.16 -2.29 -5.37
N THR A 45 -16.99 -0.98 -5.18
CA THR A 45 -17.80 0.05 -5.84
C THR A 45 -17.07 0.59 -7.07
N ARG A 46 -17.83 1.24 -7.97
CA ARG A 46 -17.26 1.91 -9.16
C ARG A 46 -16.17 2.92 -8.82
N GLU A 47 -16.23 3.52 -7.63
CA GLU A 47 -15.23 4.49 -7.15
C GLU A 47 -13.83 3.87 -6.99
N PHE A 48 -13.77 2.60 -6.59
CA PHE A 48 -12.52 1.88 -6.29
C PHE A 48 -12.09 0.93 -7.43
N ALA A 49 -12.87 0.87 -8.51
CA ALA A 49 -12.55 0.03 -9.67
C ALA A 49 -11.32 0.54 -10.44
N ASP A 50 -11.15 1.86 -10.52
CA ASP A 50 -9.99 2.49 -11.17
C ASP A 50 -8.85 2.72 -10.16
N LEU A 51 -7.97 1.73 -10.07
CA LEU A 51 -6.84 1.72 -9.15
C LEU A 51 -5.88 2.89 -9.40
N ILE A 52 -5.67 3.29 -10.66
CA ILE A 52 -4.75 4.37 -11.03
C ILE A 52 -5.29 5.69 -10.51
N ARG A 53 -6.55 6.01 -10.83
CA ARG A 53 -7.19 7.24 -10.38
C ARG A 53 -7.24 7.28 -8.85
N TRP A 54 -7.57 6.17 -8.21
CA TRP A 54 -7.66 6.09 -6.76
C TRP A 54 -6.31 6.37 -6.08
N ALA A 55 -5.23 5.75 -6.55
CA ALA A 55 -3.88 5.86 -6.00
C ALA A 55 -3.12 7.13 -6.41
N SER A 56 -3.62 7.88 -7.41
CA SER A 56 -2.95 9.06 -7.98
C SER A 56 -2.56 10.12 -6.95
N VAL A 57 -3.30 10.23 -5.83
CA VAL A 57 -3.01 11.21 -4.77
C VAL A 57 -1.64 11.00 -4.11
N PHE A 58 -1.17 9.76 -4.06
CA PHE A 58 0.09 9.39 -3.42
C PHE A 58 1.32 9.89 -4.19
N THR A 59 1.18 10.23 -5.47
CA THR A 59 2.26 10.85 -6.27
C THR A 59 2.82 12.12 -5.61
N ARG A 60 2.01 12.81 -4.80
CA ARG A 60 2.42 13.99 -4.03
C ARG A 60 3.46 13.71 -2.95
N LEU A 61 3.64 12.45 -2.54
CA LEU A 61 4.65 12.05 -1.55
C LEU A 61 6.04 11.87 -2.17
N ARG A 62 6.12 11.80 -3.51
CA ARG A 62 7.35 11.53 -4.24
C ARG A 62 8.37 12.65 -4.00
N GLY A 63 9.59 12.25 -3.63
CA GLY A 63 10.70 13.18 -3.40
C GLY A 63 10.68 13.86 -2.03
N MET A 64 9.65 13.66 -1.20
CA MET A 64 9.64 14.16 0.17
C MET A 64 10.54 13.31 1.07
N PRO A 65 11.26 13.92 2.03
CA PRO A 65 11.84 13.19 3.16
C PRO A 65 10.76 12.39 3.90
N VAL A 66 11.09 11.19 4.38
CA VAL A 66 10.09 10.28 4.99
C VAL A 66 9.35 10.93 6.16
N THR A 67 10.07 11.62 7.06
CA THR A 67 9.49 12.34 8.20
C THR A 67 8.54 13.46 7.78
N GLU A 68 8.83 14.14 6.67
CA GLU A 68 7.97 15.17 6.09
C GLU A 68 6.74 14.55 5.43
N ALA A 69 6.93 13.45 4.68
CA ALA A 69 5.85 12.71 4.03
C ALA A 69 4.82 12.21 5.05
N VAL A 70 5.25 11.70 6.21
CA VAL A 70 4.35 11.28 7.30
C VAL A 70 3.47 12.46 7.75
N ARG A 71 4.12 13.59 8.09
CA ARG A 71 3.42 14.81 8.55
C ARG A 71 2.48 15.37 7.48
N TYR A 72 2.89 15.30 6.22
CA TYR A 72 2.07 15.73 5.09
C TYR A 72 0.83 14.86 4.95
N ALA A 73 1.00 13.53 4.91
CA ALA A 73 -0.08 12.56 4.74
C ALA A 73 -1.13 12.67 5.86
N GLN A 74 -0.71 12.82 7.12
CA GLN A 74 -1.59 13.01 8.28
C GLN A 74 -2.52 14.23 8.17
N LYS A 75 -2.15 15.24 7.36
CA LYS A 75 -2.94 16.45 7.15
C LYS A 75 -3.88 16.37 5.94
N GLN A 76 -3.82 15.31 5.13
CA GLN A 76 -4.60 15.20 3.89
C GLN A 76 -6.01 14.64 4.12
N GLN A 77 -6.85 15.37 4.85
CA GLN A 77 -8.26 14.99 5.04
C GLN A 77 -9.01 14.83 3.71
N GLN A 78 -8.66 15.62 2.69
CA GLN A 78 -9.22 15.55 1.34
C GLN A 78 -8.95 14.22 0.61
N TRP A 79 -7.99 13.41 1.06
CA TRP A 79 -7.78 12.07 0.49
C TRP A 79 -8.84 11.09 0.99
N GLY A 80 -9.62 11.44 2.00
CA GLY A 80 -10.47 10.50 2.71
C GLY A 80 -9.66 9.59 3.63
N SER A 81 -10.35 9.03 4.64
CA SER A 81 -9.73 8.28 5.73
C SER A 81 -8.87 7.12 5.25
N VAL A 82 -9.36 6.32 4.29
CA VAL A 82 -8.67 5.11 3.86
C VAL A 82 -7.32 5.41 3.21
N ARG A 83 -7.28 6.32 2.22
CA ARG A 83 -6.02 6.68 1.54
C ARG A 83 -5.05 7.35 2.51
N MET A 84 -5.56 8.23 3.40
CA MET A 84 -4.75 8.85 4.43
C MET A 84 -4.10 7.80 5.35
N GLN A 85 -4.91 6.89 5.90
CA GLN A 85 -4.41 5.83 6.79
C GLN A 85 -3.43 4.89 6.08
N LEU A 86 -3.73 4.51 4.84
CA LEU A 86 -2.85 3.65 4.05
C LEU A 86 -1.47 4.27 3.84
N ALA A 87 -1.43 5.55 3.46
CA ALA A 87 -0.17 6.28 3.28
C ALA A 87 0.58 6.42 4.60
N VAL A 88 -0.10 6.80 5.68
CA VAL A 88 0.50 6.98 7.00
C VAL A 88 1.09 5.66 7.52
N SER A 89 0.35 4.55 7.41
CA SER A 89 0.83 3.23 7.83
C SER A 89 2.05 2.78 7.03
N ALA A 90 2.03 2.91 5.70
CA ALA A 90 3.16 2.51 4.86
C ALA A 90 4.40 3.39 5.10
N LEU A 91 4.22 4.68 5.35
CA LEU A 91 5.30 5.61 5.67
C LEU A 91 5.88 5.35 7.07
N ALA A 92 5.04 5.06 8.06
CA ALA A 92 5.49 4.70 9.40
C ALA A 92 6.29 3.38 9.38
N ASP A 93 5.83 2.40 8.59
CA ASP A 93 6.56 1.15 8.38
C ASP A 93 7.92 1.38 7.69
N LEU A 94 7.96 2.25 6.67
CA LEU A 94 9.19 2.63 6.00
C LEU A 94 10.18 3.30 6.97
N GLU A 95 9.70 4.21 7.80
CA GLU A 95 10.52 4.90 8.81
C GLU A 95 11.12 3.90 9.80
N ALA A 96 10.32 2.95 10.30
CA ALA A 96 10.80 1.89 11.18
C ALA A 96 11.86 1.01 10.50
N ASN A 97 11.61 0.58 9.26
CA ASN A 97 12.55 -0.26 8.51
C ASN A 97 13.86 0.49 8.20
N LEU A 98 13.82 1.80 7.93
CA LEU A 98 15.00 2.64 7.74
C LEU A 98 15.84 2.76 9.03
N GLN A 99 15.19 3.02 10.16
CA GLN A 99 15.87 3.16 11.45
C GLN A 99 16.54 1.86 11.90
N GLN A 100 15.94 0.72 11.56
CA GLN A 100 16.43 -0.61 11.96
C GLN A 100 17.29 -1.28 10.89
N HIS A 101 17.49 -0.63 9.73
CA HIS A 101 18.17 -1.20 8.56
C HIS A 101 17.60 -2.57 8.13
N ILE A 102 16.27 -2.72 8.20
CA ILE A 102 15.59 -3.98 7.89
C ILE A 102 15.18 -4.01 6.42
N THR A 103 15.57 -5.08 5.73
CA THR A 103 14.93 -5.49 4.48
C THR A 103 13.83 -6.49 4.79
N ARG A 104 12.57 -6.03 4.80
CA ARG A 104 11.44 -6.88 5.14
C ARG A 104 11.09 -7.81 3.99
N MET A 105 11.09 -9.11 4.28
CA MET A 105 10.77 -10.17 3.30
C MET A 105 9.29 -10.59 3.32
N ARG A 106 8.58 -10.33 4.42
CA ARG A 106 7.18 -10.74 4.62
C ARG A 106 6.39 -9.71 5.43
N LEU A 107 5.10 -9.58 5.17
CA LEU A 107 4.13 -8.87 6.01
C LEU A 107 3.11 -9.90 6.53
N GLY A 108 3.20 -10.25 7.81
CA GLY A 108 2.46 -11.41 8.33
C GLY A 108 2.81 -12.68 7.55
N SER A 109 1.81 -13.31 6.93
CA SER A 109 1.98 -14.49 6.07
C SER A 109 2.33 -14.18 4.62
N LEU A 110 2.21 -12.92 4.18
CA LEU A 110 2.39 -12.48 2.79
C LEU A 110 3.88 -12.31 2.43
N PRO A 111 4.41 -13.05 1.44
CA PRO A 111 5.71 -12.76 0.84
C PRO A 111 5.74 -11.41 0.10
N LEU A 112 6.82 -10.65 0.27
CA LEU A 112 6.99 -9.31 -0.32
C LEU A 112 7.90 -9.29 -1.56
N GLU A 113 8.29 -10.47 -2.05
CA GLU A 113 9.00 -10.58 -3.32
C GLU A 113 8.11 -10.06 -4.46
N ARG A 114 8.68 -9.20 -5.32
CA ARG A 114 7.89 -8.50 -6.35
C ARG A 114 7.22 -9.45 -7.34
N SER A 115 7.91 -10.52 -7.75
CA SER A 115 7.37 -11.58 -8.62
C SER A 115 6.11 -12.19 -8.01
N PHE A 116 6.21 -12.62 -6.74
CA PHE A 116 5.10 -13.17 -5.98
C PHE A 116 3.92 -12.20 -5.88
N LEU A 117 4.18 -10.92 -5.57
CA LEU A 117 3.12 -9.91 -5.48
C LEU A 117 2.41 -9.70 -6.83
N MET A 118 3.13 -9.78 -7.95
CA MET A 118 2.55 -9.70 -9.29
C MET A 118 1.68 -10.91 -9.60
N ASP A 119 2.12 -12.12 -9.26
CA ASP A 119 1.37 -13.36 -9.48
C ASP A 119 0.06 -13.40 -8.69
N CYS A 120 0.03 -12.74 -7.53
CA CYS A 120 -1.17 -12.58 -6.70
C CYS A 120 -2.08 -11.42 -7.14
N SER A 121 -1.71 -10.63 -8.15
CA SER A 121 -2.39 -9.38 -8.48
C SER A 121 -3.25 -9.48 -9.74
N GLU A 122 -4.51 -9.05 -9.63
CA GLU A 122 -5.36 -8.82 -10.81
C GLU A 122 -5.16 -7.41 -11.41
N ALA A 123 -4.65 -6.46 -10.63
CA ALA A 123 -4.27 -5.14 -11.12
C ALA A 123 -3.06 -4.59 -10.36
N TYR A 124 -2.24 -3.83 -11.05
CA TYR A 124 -1.00 -3.26 -10.51
C TYR A 124 -0.75 -1.86 -11.09
N TYR A 125 -0.19 -0.97 -10.27
CA TYR A 125 0.28 0.32 -10.75
C TYR A 125 1.56 0.76 -10.03
N SER A 126 2.53 1.24 -10.81
CA SER A 126 3.81 1.79 -10.32
C SER A 126 3.90 3.28 -10.65
N PHE A 127 4.20 4.10 -9.66
CA PHE A 127 4.23 5.56 -9.78
C PHE A 127 5.06 6.25 -8.70
#